data_AF-A0A9D2IYQ8-F1
#
_entry.id   AF-A0A9D2IYQ8-F1
#
_cell.length_a   1.000
_cell.length_b   1.000
_cell.length_c   1.000
_cell.angle_alpha   90.00
_cell.angle_beta   90.00
_cell.angle_gamma   90.00
#
_symmetry.space_group_name_H-M   'P 1'
#
loop_
_entity.id
_entity.type
_entity.pdbx_description
1 polymer ?
#
loop_
_entity_poly.entity_id
_entity_poly.type
_entity_poly.pdbx_seq_one_letter_code
_entity_poly.pdbx_strand_id
1 'polypeptide(L)'
;MKKTFVVLFCVLCCVVLFAGQANADVVLVPQWSEFCPEKYLDARESTGFWDAKKLGPDNDYWFERKKQFREAVDLCQTKYKDDELNECYTKLKEEEKKKNEKWEKEQEEKKLEMERRQQQYLDQQRRRDAADYMNRMMRY
;
A
#
# COMPACT_ATOMS: atom_id res chain seq x y z
N MET A 1 24.91 43.13 44.68
CA MET A 1 25.62 42.24 43.73
C MET A 1 25.40 40.74 43.95
N LYS A 2 25.00 40.26 45.14
CA LYS A 2 24.75 38.81 45.38
C LYS A 2 23.42 38.28 44.81
N LYS A 3 22.37 39.12 44.76
CA LYS A 3 21.02 38.71 44.33
C LYS A 3 20.88 38.47 42.82
N THR A 4 21.62 39.21 41.99
CA THR A 4 21.60 39.05 40.53
C THR A 4 22.34 37.78 40.07
N PHE A 5 23.38 37.36 40.80
CA PHE A 5 24.12 36.14 40.51
C PHE A 5 23.29 34.87 40.75
N VAL A 6 22.44 34.87 41.78
CA VAL A 6 21.55 33.73 42.10
C VAL A 6 20.48 33.55 41.03
N VAL A 7 19.95 34.65 40.46
CA VAL A 7 18.94 34.59 39.40
C VAL A 7 19.56 34.09 38.09
N LEU A 8 20.75 34.58 37.72
CA LEU A 8 21.47 34.10 36.53
C LEU A 8 21.83 32.61 36.63
N PHE A 9 22.23 32.14 37.81
CA PHE A 9 22.56 30.74 38.04
C PHE A 9 21.32 29.82 37.98
N CYS A 10 20.17 30.28 38.50
CA CYS A 10 18.91 29.52 38.40
C CYS A 10 18.39 29.44 36.95
N VAL A 11 18.50 30.53 36.17
CA VAL A 11 18.09 30.52 34.76
C VAL A 11 19.01 29.61 33.94
N LEU A 12 20.32 29.60 34.21
CA LEU A 12 21.27 28.71 33.53
C LEU A 12 21.00 27.22 33.84
N CYS A 13 20.70 26.87 35.09
CA CYS A 13 20.32 25.50 35.46
C CYS A 13 19.03 25.03 34.79
N CYS A 14 18.03 25.91 34.64
CA CYS A 14 16.78 25.56 33.96
C CYS A 14 16.96 25.30 32.46
N VAL A 15 17.89 25.97 31.79
CA VAL A 15 18.15 25.74 30.35
C VAL A 15 18.92 24.44 30.11
N VAL A 16 19.82 24.06 31.01
CA VAL A 16 20.59 22.80 30.89
C VAL A 16 19.73 21.55 31.16
N LEU A 17 18.69 21.67 31.99
CA LEU A 17 17.77 20.56 32.27
C LEU A 17 16.81 20.22 31.11
N PHE A 18 16.64 21.10 30.12
CA PHE A 18 15.83 20.84 28.93
C PHE A 18 16.63 20.38 27.70
N ALA A 19 17.96 20.45 27.73
CA ALA A 19 18.81 19.99 26.62
C ALA A 19 18.86 18.46 26.47
N GLY A 20 18.30 17.73 27.44
CA GLY A 20 18.19 16.27 27.43
C GLY A 20 16.76 15.78 27.22
N GLN A 21 16.00 16.36 26.28
CA GLN A 21 14.89 15.60 25.70
C GLN A 21 15.50 14.47 24.87
N ALA A 22 15.76 13.34 25.54
CA ALA A 22 15.82 12.07 24.85
C ALA A 22 14.53 11.97 24.04
N ASN A 23 14.65 11.94 22.71
CA ASN A 23 13.56 11.53 21.85
C ASN A 23 13.21 10.12 22.34
N ALA A 24 12.18 10.01 23.17
CA ALA A 24 11.52 8.73 23.36
C ALA A 24 11.01 8.38 21.96
N ASP A 25 11.72 7.49 21.27
CA ASP A 25 11.28 6.98 19.98
C ASP A 25 9.93 6.32 20.24
N VAL A 26 8.86 7.06 19.94
CA VAL A 26 7.51 6.55 20.07
C VAL A 26 7.40 5.44 19.04
N VAL A 27 7.35 4.21 19.53
CA VAL A 27 7.19 3.01 18.72
C VAL A 27 5.80 3.06 18.07
N LEU A 28 5.71 3.65 16.88
CA LEU A 28 4.46 3.81 16.15
C LEU A 28 4.14 2.55 15.36
N VAL A 29 3.14 1.80 15.85
CA VAL A 29 2.61 0.63 15.17
C VAL A 29 2.11 1.03 13.78
N PRO A 30 2.57 0.36 12.70
CA PRO A 30 2.11 0.64 11.34
C PRO A 30 0.61 0.43 11.23
N GLN A 31 -0.08 1.33 10.54
CA GLN A 31 -1.51 1.22 10.28
C GLN A 31 -1.77 0.64 8.90
N TRP A 32 -2.76 -0.27 8.80
CA TRP A 32 -3.14 -0.88 7.51
C TRP A 32 -3.54 0.17 6.45
N SER A 33 -4.14 1.27 6.88
CA SER A 33 -4.54 2.38 6.02
C SER A 33 -3.37 3.09 5.35
N GLU A 34 -2.14 2.93 5.82
CA GLU A 34 -0.94 3.45 5.14
C GLU A 34 -0.64 2.71 3.83
N PHE A 35 -1.12 1.46 3.69
CA PHE A 35 -0.78 0.56 2.59
C PHE A 35 -1.97 0.14 1.75
N CYS A 36 -3.19 0.52 2.14
CA CYS A 36 -4.41 0.04 1.51
C CYS A 36 -5.18 1.20 0.87
N PRO A 37 -5.61 1.07 -0.40
CA PRO A 37 -6.53 2.02 -1.01
C PRO A 37 -7.81 2.13 -0.19
N GLU A 38 -8.33 3.36 -0.05
CA GLU A 38 -9.47 3.67 0.81
C GLU A 38 -10.70 2.76 0.54
N LYS A 39 -10.99 2.49 -0.74
CA LYS A 39 -12.09 1.61 -1.17
C LYS A 39 -12.00 0.16 -0.66
N TYR A 40 -10.84 -0.28 -0.20
CA TYR A 40 -10.60 -1.66 0.25
C TYR A 40 -10.20 -1.74 1.73
N LEU A 41 -10.28 -0.64 2.49
CA LEU A 41 -10.02 -0.65 3.94
C LEU A 41 -10.90 -1.68 4.67
N ASP A 42 -12.14 -1.82 4.23
CA ASP A 42 -13.13 -2.75 4.76
C ASP A 42 -13.26 -4.04 3.93
N ALA A 43 -12.23 -4.38 3.14
CA ALA A 43 -12.18 -5.64 2.41
C ALA A 43 -12.40 -6.83 3.38
N ARG A 44 -13.23 -7.78 2.93
CA ARG A 44 -13.67 -8.96 3.69
C ARG A 44 -13.68 -10.18 2.79
N GLU A 45 -13.59 -11.37 3.38
CA GLU A 45 -13.70 -12.63 2.63
C GLU A 45 -15.04 -12.69 1.86
N SER A 46 -14.97 -12.99 0.56
CA SER A 46 -16.17 -13.25 -0.23
C SER A 46 -16.72 -14.64 0.09
N THR A 47 -18.03 -14.72 0.33
CA THR A 47 -18.68 -15.98 0.74
C THR A 47 -19.24 -16.79 -0.44
N GLY A 48 -19.05 -16.31 -1.66
CA GLY A 48 -19.51 -16.95 -2.88
C GLY A 48 -19.51 -16.02 -4.09
N PHE A 49 -19.88 -16.55 -5.26
CA PHE A 49 -19.79 -15.85 -6.54
C PHE A 49 -20.52 -14.49 -6.57
N TRP A 50 -21.74 -14.43 -6.05
CA TRP A 50 -22.55 -13.20 -6.07
C TRP A 50 -21.99 -12.12 -5.14
N ASP A 51 -21.41 -12.53 -4.02
CA ASP A 51 -20.76 -11.63 -3.05
C ASP A 51 -19.45 -11.09 -3.62
N ALA A 52 -18.62 -11.95 -4.22
CA ALA A 52 -17.38 -11.56 -4.92
C ALA A 52 -17.67 -10.53 -6.04
N LYS A 53 -18.72 -10.75 -6.83
CA LYS A 53 -19.14 -9.80 -7.88
C LYS A 53 -19.54 -8.44 -7.30
N LYS A 54 -20.18 -8.40 -6.13
CA LYS A 54 -20.62 -7.18 -5.46
C LYS A 54 -19.46 -6.41 -4.82
N LEU A 55 -18.52 -7.12 -4.20
CA LEU A 55 -17.37 -6.55 -3.50
C LEU A 55 -16.30 -6.03 -4.47
N GLY A 56 -16.26 -6.57 -5.68
CA GLY A 56 -15.38 -6.11 -6.75
C GLY A 56 -14.16 -7.02 -6.95
N PRO A 57 -13.46 -6.85 -8.09
CA PRO A 57 -12.50 -7.82 -8.59
C PRO A 57 -11.25 -7.99 -7.71
N ASP A 58 -10.85 -6.95 -6.96
CA ASP A 58 -9.64 -7.01 -6.12
C ASP A 58 -9.95 -7.16 -4.63
N ASN A 59 -11.23 -7.29 -4.23
CA ASN A 59 -11.59 -7.35 -2.81
C ASN A 59 -10.84 -8.46 -2.07
N ASP A 60 -10.85 -9.67 -2.63
CA ASP A 60 -10.24 -10.83 -1.97
C ASP A 60 -8.72 -10.69 -1.88
N TYR A 61 -8.09 -10.06 -2.86
CA TYR A 61 -6.66 -9.71 -2.81
C TYR A 61 -6.38 -8.78 -1.61
N TRP A 62 -7.13 -7.70 -1.46
CA TRP A 62 -6.91 -6.74 -0.37
C TRP A 62 -7.30 -7.30 1.00
N PHE A 63 -8.30 -8.18 1.07
CA PHE A 63 -8.64 -8.92 2.27
C PHE A 63 -7.49 -9.81 2.74
N GLU A 64 -6.90 -10.59 1.83
CA GLU A 64 -5.77 -11.46 2.16
C GLU A 64 -4.54 -10.65 2.56
N ARG A 65 -4.26 -9.53 1.89
CA ARG A 65 -3.18 -8.61 2.27
C ARG A 65 -3.38 -8.04 3.68
N LYS A 66 -4.61 -7.63 4.02
CA LYS A 66 -4.98 -7.13 5.36
C LYS A 66 -4.76 -8.19 6.44
N LYS A 67 -5.11 -9.45 6.15
CA LYS A 67 -4.89 -10.59 7.05
C LYS A 67 -3.40 -10.80 7.32
N GLN A 68 -2.59 -10.91 6.25
CA GLN A 68 -1.14 -11.08 6.36
C GLN A 68 -0.46 -9.93 7.10
N PHE A 69 -0.91 -8.69 6.86
CA PHE A 69 -0.43 -7.52 7.59
C PHE A 69 -0.69 -7.63 9.09
N ARG A 70 -1.91 -8.00 9.49
CA ARG A 70 -2.26 -8.18 10.91
C ARG A 70 -1.42 -9.27 11.57
N GLU A 71 -1.23 -10.40 10.88
CA GLU A 71 -0.38 -11.49 11.36
C GLU A 71 1.08 -11.03 11.54
N ALA A 72 1.60 -10.22 10.62
CA ALA A 72 2.96 -9.68 10.72
C ALA A 72 3.12 -8.66 11.85
N VAL A 73 2.12 -7.80 12.07
CA VAL A 73 2.11 -6.87 13.21
C VAL A 73 2.09 -7.64 14.53
N ASP A 74 1.22 -8.66 14.65
CA ASP A 74 1.15 -9.51 15.83
C ASP A 74 2.46 -10.27 16.08
N LEU A 75 3.08 -10.78 15.01
CA LEU A 75 4.40 -11.40 15.08
C LEU A 75 5.48 -10.44 15.61
N CYS A 76 5.49 -9.19 15.13
CA CYS A 76 6.42 -8.18 15.62
C CYS A 76 6.20 -7.92 17.13
N GLN A 77 4.94 -7.75 17.55
CA GLN A 77 4.56 -7.44 18.92
C GLN A 77 4.85 -8.59 19.91
N THR A 78 4.72 -9.84 19.46
CA THR A 78 4.93 -11.02 20.30
C THR A 78 6.40 -11.42 20.40
N LYS A 79 7.20 -11.18 19.36
CA LYS A 79 8.60 -11.64 19.31
C LYS A 79 9.63 -10.60 19.75
N TYR A 80 9.38 -9.31 19.54
CA TYR A 80 10.37 -8.27 19.74
C TYR A 80 9.91 -7.22 20.76
N LYS A 81 10.86 -6.48 21.33
CA LYS A 81 10.62 -5.38 22.28
C LYS A 81 11.47 -4.16 21.92
N ASP A 82 11.05 -3.00 22.38
CA ASP A 82 11.79 -1.74 22.32
C ASP A 82 12.40 -1.48 20.92
N ASP A 83 13.72 -1.40 20.80
CA ASP A 83 14.41 -1.09 19.53
C ASP A 83 14.23 -2.18 18.47
N GLU A 84 14.20 -3.46 18.86
CA GLU A 84 13.96 -4.56 17.91
C GLU A 84 12.53 -4.53 17.37
N LEU A 85 11.58 -4.06 18.18
CA LEU A 85 10.19 -3.88 17.75
C LEU A 85 10.08 -2.75 16.73
N ASN A 86 10.78 -1.64 16.95
CA ASN A 86 10.91 -0.54 15.98
C ASN A 86 11.51 -1.02 14.66
N GLU A 87 12.59 -1.81 14.71
CA GLU A 87 13.21 -2.37 13.52
C GLU A 87 12.25 -3.31 12.79
N CYS A 88 11.52 -4.17 13.50
CA CYS A 88 10.52 -5.08 12.93
C CYS A 88 9.43 -4.31 12.19
N TYR A 89 8.87 -3.26 12.81
CA TYR A 89 7.87 -2.41 12.16
C TYR A 89 8.43 -1.68 10.95
N THR A 90 9.67 -1.18 11.01
CA THR A 90 10.31 -0.51 9.88
C THR A 90 10.42 -1.45 8.69
N LYS A 91 10.91 -2.68 8.91
CA LYS A 91 10.97 -3.72 7.87
C LYS A 91 9.59 -4.06 7.32
N LEU A 92 8.59 -4.21 8.19
CA LEU A 92 7.21 -4.47 7.76
C LEU A 92 6.69 -3.35 6.83
N LYS A 93 6.91 -2.08 7.17
CA LYS A 93 6.50 -0.95 6.30
C LYS A 93 7.18 -1.01 4.93
N GLU A 94 8.47 -1.35 4.88
CA GLU A 94 9.19 -1.49 3.61
C GLU A 94 8.68 -2.66 2.77
N GLU A 95 8.39 -3.80 3.40
CA GLU A 95 7.83 -4.96 2.71
C GLU A 95 6.44 -4.65 2.14
N GLU A 96 5.59 -3.97 2.90
CA GLU A 96 4.26 -3.59 2.44
C GLU A 96 4.31 -2.60 1.26
N LYS A 97 5.25 -1.66 1.26
CA LYS A 97 5.50 -0.79 0.10
C LYS A 97 5.93 -1.59 -1.13
N LYS A 98 6.88 -2.53 -0.99
CA LYS A 98 7.32 -3.40 -2.10
C LYS A 98 6.19 -4.26 -2.66
N LYS A 99 5.31 -4.77 -1.78
CA LYS A 99 4.14 -5.55 -2.19
C LYS A 99 3.15 -4.68 -2.99
N ASN A 100 2.96 -3.42 -2.62
CA ASN A 100 2.14 -2.47 -3.38
C ASN A 100 2.76 -2.13 -4.73
N GLU A 101 4.04 -1.80 -4.79
CA GLU A 101 4.76 -1.53 -6.05
C GLU A 101 4.65 -2.71 -7.02
N LYS A 102 4.83 -3.93 -6.51
CA LYS A 102 4.66 -5.16 -7.29
C LYS A 102 3.23 -5.29 -7.82
N TRP A 103 2.23 -5.06 -6.98
CA TRP A 103 0.83 -5.13 -7.38
C TRP A 103 0.49 -4.08 -8.45
N GLU A 104 0.93 -2.84 -8.28
CA GLU A 104 0.71 -1.76 -9.24
C GLU A 104 1.28 -2.14 -10.61
N LYS A 105 2.50 -2.66 -10.64
CA LYS A 105 3.13 -3.17 -11.87
C LYS A 105 2.33 -4.30 -12.51
N GLU A 106 1.87 -5.26 -11.73
CA GLU A 106 1.03 -6.37 -12.24
C GLU A 106 -0.31 -5.85 -12.81
N GLN A 107 -0.92 -4.83 -12.21
CA GLN A 107 -2.15 -4.23 -12.73
C GLN A 107 -1.91 -3.46 -14.03
N GLU A 108 -0.80 -2.73 -14.13
CA GLU A 108 -0.40 -2.04 -15.36
C GLU A 108 -0.15 -3.04 -16.50
N GLU A 109 0.58 -4.13 -16.23
CA GLU A 109 0.84 -5.18 -17.21
C GLU A 109 -0.46 -5.85 -17.68
N LYS A 110 -1.39 -6.17 -16.77
CA LYS A 110 -2.71 -6.71 -17.13
C LYS A 110 -3.50 -5.74 -17.99
N LYS A 111 -3.48 -4.44 -17.67
CA LYS A 111 -4.16 -3.41 -18.43
C LYS A 111 -3.59 -3.31 -19.85
N LEU A 112 -2.27 -3.26 -19.97
CA LEU A 112 -1.59 -3.24 -21.26
C LEU A 112 -1.88 -4.49 -22.10
N GLU A 113 -1.93 -5.67 -21.47
CA GLU A 113 -2.27 -6.92 -22.15
C GLU A 113 -3.73 -6.91 -22.64
N MET A 114 -4.66 -6.38 -21.85
CA MET A 114 -6.06 -6.21 -22.27
C MET A 114 -6.18 -5.26 -23.46
N GLU A 115 -5.49 -4.11 -23.42
CA GLU A 115 -5.47 -3.14 -24.52
C GLU A 115 -4.87 -3.74 -25.80
N ARG A 116 -3.76 -4.48 -25.69
CA ARG A 116 -3.15 -5.19 -26.82
C ARG A 116 -4.11 -6.22 -27.42
N ARG A 117 -4.78 -7.01 -26.60
CA ARG A 117 -5.79 -7.99 -27.06
C ARG A 117 -6.95 -7.30 -27.77
N GLN A 118 -7.42 -6.17 -27.24
CA GLN A 118 -8.48 -5.39 -27.86
C GLN A 118 -8.06 -4.83 -29.23
N GLN A 119 -6.85 -4.29 -29.34
CA GLN A 119 -6.32 -3.80 -30.61
C GLN A 119 -6.21 -4.91 -31.65
N GLN A 120 -5.68 -6.09 -31.26
CA GLN A 120 -5.61 -7.25 -32.14
C GLN A 120 -6.98 -7.70 -32.64
N TYR A 121 -7.99 -7.69 -31.76
CA TYR A 121 -9.36 -8.01 -32.14
C TYR A 121 -9.91 -7.02 -33.19
N LEU A 122 -9.71 -5.72 -32.98
CA LEU A 122 -10.16 -4.68 -33.91
C LEU A 122 -9.42 -4.78 -35.25
N ASP A 123 -8.12 -5.08 -35.25
CA ASP A 123 -7.34 -5.32 -36.47
C ASP A 123 -7.86 -6.53 -37.25
N GLN A 124 -8.17 -7.63 -36.57
CA GLN A 124 -8.76 -8.81 -37.20
C GLN A 124 -10.12 -8.50 -37.81
N GLN A 125 -10.95 -7.74 -37.11
CA GLN A 125 -12.26 -7.33 -37.59
C GLN A 125 -12.14 -6.46 -38.85
N ARG A 126 -11.27 -5.44 -38.84
CA ARG A 126 -11.00 -4.59 -40.01
C ARG A 126 -10.55 -5.40 -41.23
N ARG A 127 -9.68 -6.41 -41.03
CA ARG A 127 -9.23 -7.29 -42.12
C ARG A 127 -10.37 -8.12 -42.70
N ARG A 128 -11.28 -8.63 -41.86
CA ARG A 128 -12.46 -9.37 -42.32
C ARG A 128 -13.40 -8.46 -43.11
N ASP A 129 -13.71 -7.28 -42.58
CA ASP A 129 -14.60 -6.31 -43.24
C ASP A 129 -14.04 -5.87 -44.61
N ALA A 130 -12.73 -5.64 -44.70
CA ALA A 130 -12.06 -5.32 -45.95
C ALA A 130 -12.10 -6.49 -46.96
N ALA A 131 -11.88 -7.73 -46.51
CA ALA A 131 -11.99 -8.90 -47.37
C ALA A 131 -13.41 -9.11 -47.90
N ASP A 132 -14.42 -8.92 -47.05
CA ASP A 132 -15.83 -9.01 -47.43
C ASP A 132 -16.25 -7.88 -48.38
N TYR A 133 -15.72 -6.68 -48.19
CA TYR A 133 -15.90 -5.56 -49.12
C TYR A 133 -15.31 -5.90 -50.51
N MET A 134 -14.07 -6.38 -50.56
CA MET A 134 -13.43 -6.78 -51.82
C MET A 134 -14.18 -7.91 -52.53
N ASN A 135 -14.64 -8.91 -51.78
CA ASN A 135 -15.42 -10.02 -52.32
C ASN A 135 -16.74 -9.54 -52.94
N ARG A 136 -17.42 -8.57 -52.31
CA ARG A 136 -18.62 -7.94 -52.90
C ARG A 136 -18.29 -7.17 -54.17
N MET A 137 -17.22 -6.38 -54.18
CA MET A 137 -16.81 -5.60 -55.36
C MET A 137 -16.44 -6.49 -56.55
N MET A 138 -15.88 -7.67 -56.33
CA MET A 138 -15.54 -8.62 -57.41
C MET A 138 -16.74 -9.38 -58.00
N ARG A 139 -17.92 -9.31 -57.37
CA ARG A 139 -19.15 -9.95 -57.87
C ARG A 139 -20.00 -9.04 -58.76
N TYR A 140 -19.65 -7.76 -58.85
CA TYR A 140 -20.25 -6.77 -59.74
C TYR A 140 -19.28 -6.43 -60.87
#